data_AF-A0AAU4DU69-F1
#
_entry.id   AF-A0AAU4DU69-F1
#
_cell.length_a   1.000
_cell.length_b   1.000
_cell.length_c   1.000
_cell.angle_alpha   90.00
_cell.angle_beta   90.00
_cell.angle_gamma   90.00
#
_symmetry.space_group_name_H-M   'P 1'
#
loop_
_entity.id
_entity.type
_entity.pdbx_description
1 polymer ?
#
loop_
_entity_poly.entity_id
_entity_poly.type
_entity_poly.pdbx_seq_one_letter_code
_entity_poly.pdbx_strand_id
1 'polypeptide(L)'
;MSQALSLLQTASGDDDAGMVVAGLVLFGPVIAPVLFLIGAFVVAHRVLRARRERRPPLDTGTLGRLSLLGLSAAYAAVSTGLMSGPWWMSESEYCNVIGFPADRITTRTFPLSMRCGPDGELVPSWVNPVLVAGLTLALAALTAAALTAYRARRRTWAS
;
A
#
# COMPACT_ATOMS: atom_id res chain seq x y z
N MET A 1 -30.29 5.36 29.56
CA MET A 1 -29.98 4.04 28.93
C MET A 1 -29.55 4.13 27.47
N SER A 2 -29.81 5.21 26.72
CA SER A 2 -29.42 5.27 25.28
C SER A 2 -27.95 5.64 25.02
N GLN A 3 -27.23 6.26 25.96
CA GLN A 3 -25.82 6.65 25.79
C GLN A 3 -24.81 5.51 26.03
N ALA A 4 -25.20 4.48 26.77
CA ALA A 4 -24.34 3.31 27.03
C ALA A 4 -24.24 2.39 25.79
N LEU A 5 -25.30 2.34 24.98
CA LEU A 5 -25.33 1.58 23.72
C LEU A 5 -24.46 2.23 22.64
N SER A 6 -24.39 3.56 22.56
CA SER A 6 -23.52 4.25 21.61
C SER A 6 -22.02 4.08 21.90
N LEU A 7 -21.63 3.95 23.18
CA LEU A 7 -20.23 3.70 23.57
C LEU A 7 -19.79 2.25 23.34
N LEU A 8 -20.69 1.28 23.53
CA LEU A 8 -20.42 -0.13 23.21
C LEU A 8 -20.34 -0.38 21.70
N GLN A 9 -21.13 0.35 20.91
CA GLN A 9 -21.16 0.22 19.45
C GLN A 9 -19.96 0.89 18.76
N THR A 10 -19.35 1.92 19.39
CA THR A 10 -18.05 2.45 18.94
C THR A 10 -16.89 1.57 19.38
N ALA A 11 -16.94 0.95 20.57
CA ALA A 11 -15.88 0.06 21.06
C ALA A 11 -15.78 -1.23 20.22
N SER A 12 -16.92 -1.87 19.91
CA SER A 12 -16.95 -3.09 19.07
C SER A 12 -16.49 -2.84 17.63
N GLY A 13 -16.74 -1.64 17.07
CA GLY A 13 -16.31 -1.30 15.72
C GLY A 13 -14.81 -0.96 15.61
N ASP A 14 -14.24 -0.38 16.67
CA ASP A 14 -12.80 -0.07 16.77
C ASP A 14 -11.96 -1.33 17.03
N ASP A 15 -12.48 -2.29 17.80
CA ASP A 15 -11.80 -3.56 18.06
C ASP A 15 -11.73 -4.44 16.79
N ASP A 16 -12.78 -4.46 15.97
CA ASP A 16 -12.80 -5.19 14.70
C ASP A 16 -11.89 -4.52 13.65
N ALA A 17 -11.94 -3.18 13.55
CA ALA A 17 -11.02 -2.43 12.70
C ALA A 17 -9.57 -2.58 13.18
N GLY A 18 -9.35 -2.57 14.49
CA GLY A 18 -8.07 -2.81 15.15
C GLY A 18 -7.53 -4.20 14.87
N MET A 19 -8.35 -5.25 14.91
CA MET A 19 -7.95 -6.61 14.54
C MET A 19 -7.64 -6.75 13.05
N VAL A 20 -8.41 -6.10 12.17
CA VAL A 20 -8.16 -6.14 10.72
C VAL A 20 -6.89 -5.38 10.38
N VAL A 21 -6.67 -4.20 10.97
CA VAL A 21 -5.44 -3.41 10.82
C VAL A 21 -4.26 -4.15 11.42
N ALA A 22 -4.40 -4.76 12.61
CA ALA A 22 -3.37 -5.58 13.23
C ALA A 22 -3.03 -6.81 12.39
N GLY A 23 -4.02 -7.51 11.83
CA GLY A 23 -3.79 -8.64 10.92
C GLY A 23 -3.12 -8.22 9.62
N LEU A 24 -3.53 -7.09 9.04
CA LEU A 24 -2.90 -6.49 7.87
C LEU A 24 -1.45 -6.08 8.16
N VAL A 25 -1.16 -5.54 9.34
CA VAL A 25 0.19 -5.19 9.78
C VAL A 25 1.03 -6.43 10.08
N LEU A 26 0.49 -7.45 10.77
CA LEU A 26 1.24 -8.66 11.13
C LEU A 26 1.62 -9.49 9.90
N PHE A 27 0.69 -9.66 8.98
CA PHE A 27 0.89 -10.52 7.80
C PHE A 27 1.32 -9.73 6.56
N GLY A 28 1.16 -8.40 6.57
CA GLY A 28 1.56 -7.50 5.49
C GLY A 28 3.00 -7.69 5.00
N PRO A 29 4.02 -7.81 5.88
CA PRO A 29 5.41 -8.01 5.48
C PRO A 29 5.67 -9.29 4.69
N VAL A 30 4.83 -10.31 4.85
CA VAL A 30 4.96 -11.60 4.15
C VAL A 30 4.05 -11.65 2.92
N ILE A 31 2.80 -11.19 3.08
CA ILE A 31 1.78 -11.21 2.03
C ILE A 31 2.12 -10.21 0.93
N ALA A 32 2.56 -9.00 1.29
CA ALA A 32 2.79 -7.93 0.32
C ALA A 32 3.92 -8.23 -0.70
N PRO A 33 5.12 -8.73 -0.31
CA PRO A 33 6.14 -9.09 -1.30
C PRO A 33 5.71 -10.28 -2.16
N VAL A 34 4.99 -11.26 -1.61
CA VAL A 34 4.47 -12.39 -2.38
C VAL A 34 3.45 -11.92 -3.42
N LEU A 35 2.49 -11.08 -3.03
CA LEU A 35 1.51 -10.50 -3.96
C LEU A 35 2.17 -9.58 -5.00
N PHE A 36 3.19 -8.82 -4.61
CA PHE A 36 3.96 -7.99 -5.52
C PHE A 36 4.68 -8.84 -6.57
N LEU A 37 5.40 -9.90 -6.16
CA LEU A 37 6.11 -10.80 -7.06
C LEU A 37 5.16 -11.56 -7.99
N ILE A 38 4.04 -12.07 -7.48
CA ILE A 38 3.01 -12.73 -8.28
C ILE A 38 2.42 -11.74 -9.30
N GLY A 39 2.07 -10.53 -8.85
CA GLY A 39 1.56 -9.48 -9.73
C GLY A 39 2.56 -9.12 -10.83
N ALA A 40 3.81 -8.89 -10.45
CA ALA A 40 4.89 -8.51 -11.36
C ALA A 40 5.15 -9.62 -12.38
N PHE A 41 5.18 -10.88 -11.94
CA PHE A 41 5.32 -12.04 -12.80
C PHE A 41 4.16 -12.15 -13.80
N VAL A 42 2.91 -12.03 -13.35
CA VAL A 42 1.73 -12.12 -14.22
C VAL A 42 1.72 -11.00 -15.27
N VAL A 43 2.06 -9.78 -14.87
CA VAL A 43 2.15 -8.62 -15.77
C VAL A 43 3.29 -8.80 -16.76
N ALA A 44 4.50 -9.11 -16.28
CA ALA A 44 5.67 -9.32 -17.12
C ALA A 44 5.43 -10.45 -18.14
N HIS A 45 4.90 -11.59 -17.68
CA HIS A 45 4.58 -12.72 -18.54
C HIS A 45 3.54 -12.33 -19.61
N ARG A 46 2.50 -11.58 -19.27
CA ARG A 46 1.51 -11.10 -20.25
C ARG A 46 2.09 -10.11 -21.25
N VAL A 47 2.92 -9.16 -20.81
CA VAL A 47 3.56 -8.20 -21.70
C VAL A 47 4.53 -8.90 -22.65
N LEU A 48 5.35 -9.83 -22.14
CA LEU A 48 6.26 -10.63 -22.95
C LEU A 48 5.50 -11.50 -23.96
N ARG A 49 4.40 -12.14 -23.53
CA ARG A 49 3.55 -12.94 -24.41
C ARG A 49 2.84 -12.10 -25.46
N ALA A 50 2.29 -10.93 -25.10
CA ALA A 50 1.64 -10.03 -26.03
C ALA A 50 2.62 -9.45 -27.06
N ARG A 51 3.86 -9.14 -26.65
CA ARG A 51 4.95 -8.78 -27.57
C ARG A 51 5.27 -9.91 -28.54
N ARG A 52 5.33 -11.15 -28.05
CA ARG A 52 5.59 -12.34 -28.88
C ARG A 52 4.46 -12.61 -29.89
N GLU A 53 3.22 -12.38 -29.47
CA GLU A 53 2.02 -12.61 -30.29
C GLU A 53 1.60 -11.39 -31.15
N ARG A 54 2.36 -10.27 -31.12
CA ARG A 54 2.00 -8.97 -31.75
C ARG A 54 0.58 -8.49 -31.42
N ARG A 55 0.06 -8.88 -30.25
CA ARG A 55 -1.26 -8.47 -29.78
C ARG A 55 -1.17 -7.18 -28.97
N PRO A 56 -2.22 -6.35 -28.96
CA PRO A 56 -2.25 -5.17 -28.12
C PRO A 56 -2.04 -5.59 -26.65
N PRO A 57 -1.02 -5.05 -25.96
CA PRO A 57 -0.55 -5.59 -24.68
C PRO A 57 -1.45 -5.27 -23.49
N LEU A 58 -2.43 -4.37 -23.65
CA LEU A 58 -3.18 -3.75 -22.56
C LEU A 58 -4.68 -3.83 -22.83
N ASP A 59 -5.30 -4.93 -22.41
CA ASP A 59 -6.74 -5.02 -22.24
C ASP A 59 -7.16 -4.38 -20.90
N THR A 60 -8.44 -4.03 -20.76
CA THR A 60 -9.01 -3.47 -19.53
C THR A 60 -8.69 -4.34 -18.30
N GLY A 61 -8.66 -5.66 -18.48
CA GLY A 61 -8.30 -6.60 -17.41
C GLY A 61 -6.84 -6.51 -16.96
N THR A 62 -5.89 -6.33 -17.88
CA THR A 62 -4.47 -6.13 -17.55
C THR A 62 -4.23 -4.78 -16.90
N LEU A 63 -4.93 -3.73 -17.32
CA LEU A 63 -4.90 -2.42 -16.65
C LEU A 63 -5.44 -2.50 -15.22
N GLY A 64 -6.55 -3.22 -14.99
CA GLY A 64 -7.05 -3.45 -13.62
C GLY A 64 -6.03 -4.18 -12.73
N ARG A 65 -5.31 -5.17 -13.26
CA ARG A 65 -4.25 -5.89 -12.54
C ARG A 65 -3.04 -5.02 -12.25
N LEU A 66 -2.63 -4.18 -13.20
CA LEU A 66 -1.59 -3.18 -13.00
C LEU A 66 -1.97 -2.19 -11.89
N SER A 67 -3.25 -1.80 -11.83
CA SER A 67 -3.74 -0.94 -10.76
C SER A 67 -3.61 -1.61 -9.39
N LEU A 68 -4.01 -2.87 -9.29
CA LEU A 68 -3.92 -3.66 -8.06
C LEU A 68 -2.46 -3.85 -7.62
N LEU A 69 -1.55 -4.05 -8.57
CA LEU A 69 -0.11 -4.17 -8.33
C LEU A 69 0.48 -2.86 -7.78
N GLY A 70 0.09 -1.72 -8.36
CA GLY A 70 0.49 -0.41 -7.84
C GLY A 70 0.02 -0.21 -6.39
N LEU A 71 -1.24 -0.56 -6.08
CA LEU A 71 -1.78 -0.49 -4.73
C LEU A 71 -1.07 -1.45 -3.77
N SER A 72 -0.77 -2.67 -4.19
CA SER A 72 -0.07 -3.64 -3.33
C SER A 72 1.36 -3.20 -3.02
N ALA A 73 2.07 -2.63 -4.00
CA ALA A 73 3.40 -2.06 -3.79
C ALA A 73 3.36 -0.86 -2.82
N ALA A 74 2.41 0.05 -3.01
CA ALA A 74 2.21 1.19 -2.11
C ALA A 74 1.88 0.74 -0.69
N TYR A 75 1.00 -0.26 -0.56
CA TYR A 75 0.64 -0.86 0.72
C TYR A 75 1.85 -1.52 1.40
N ALA A 76 2.66 -2.30 0.66
CA ALA A 76 3.88 -2.92 1.18
C ALA A 76 4.85 -1.87 1.75
N ALA A 77 5.02 -0.76 1.04
CA ALA A 77 5.88 0.34 1.45
C ALA A 77 5.38 1.00 2.73
N VAL A 78 4.07 1.30 2.83
CA VAL A 78 3.47 1.85 4.05
C VAL A 78 3.62 0.89 5.22
N SER A 79 3.27 -0.40 5.06
CA SER A 79 3.40 -1.38 6.13
C SER A 79 4.85 -1.51 6.60
N THR A 80 5.81 -1.49 5.67
CA THR A 80 7.23 -1.56 6.03
C THR A 80 7.68 -0.31 6.79
N GLY A 81 7.24 0.89 6.39
CA GLY A 81 7.56 2.13 7.08
C GLY A 81 6.81 2.33 8.40
N LEU A 82 5.67 1.66 8.61
CA LEU A 82 4.99 1.62 9.91
C LEU A 82 5.62 0.59 10.86
N MET A 83 6.24 -0.46 10.31
CA MET A 83 6.94 -1.51 11.05
C MET A 83 8.45 -1.32 11.13
N SER A 84 8.98 -0.15 10.76
CA SER A 84 10.37 0.21 11.01
C SER A 84 10.56 0.49 12.50
N GLY A 85 10.53 -0.58 13.29
CA GLY A 85 10.56 -0.59 14.74
C GLY A 85 10.08 -1.94 15.27
N PRO A 86 10.68 -2.50 16.32
CA PRO A 86 10.18 -3.72 16.94
C PRO A 86 8.82 -3.44 17.59
N TRP A 87 7.77 -4.14 17.16
CA TRP A 87 6.41 -4.00 17.71
C TRP A 87 6.30 -4.31 19.22
N TRP A 88 7.33 -4.94 19.78
CA TRP A 88 7.41 -5.32 21.19
C TRP A 88 8.15 -4.29 22.05
N MET A 89 8.69 -3.23 21.44
CA MET A 89 9.48 -2.20 22.10
C MET A 89 8.83 -0.83 21.84
N SER A 90 8.82 0.04 22.85
CA SER A 90 8.31 1.41 22.65
C SER A 90 9.20 2.18 21.67
N GLU A 91 8.64 3.11 20.91
CA GLU A 91 9.39 3.89 19.90
C GLU A 91 10.59 4.61 20.52
N SER A 92 10.44 5.15 21.72
CA SER A 92 11.49 5.82 22.49
C SER A 92 12.60 4.86 22.94
N GLU A 93 12.24 3.66 23.38
CA GLU A 93 13.18 2.63 23.78
C GLU A 93 13.95 2.09 22.56
N TYR A 94 13.28 1.92 21.42
CA TYR A 94 13.95 1.57 20.17
C TYR A 94 14.93 2.67 19.73
N CYS A 95 14.50 3.93 19.72
CA CYS A 95 15.37 5.09 19.43
C CYS A 95 16.64 5.07 20.30
N ASN A 96 16.48 4.81 21.60
CA ASN A 96 17.59 4.76 22.54
C ASN A 96 18.55 3.60 22.24
N VAL A 97 18.04 2.42 21.88
CA VAL A 97 18.83 1.24 21.49
C VAL A 97 19.66 1.50 20.23
N ILE A 98 19.12 2.21 19.24
CA ILE A 98 19.86 2.58 18.03
C ILE A 98 20.75 3.83 18.20
N GLY A 99 20.91 4.32 19.44
CA GLY A 99 21.86 5.37 19.80
C GLY A 99 21.35 6.81 19.60
N PHE A 100 20.04 7.00 19.40
CA PHE A 100 19.44 8.32 19.30
C PHE A 100 18.77 8.72 20.62
N PRO A 101 19.00 9.94 21.12
CA PRO A 101 18.31 10.44 22.30
C PRO A 101 16.80 10.50 22.04
N ALA A 102 16.03 9.82 22.88
CA ALA A 102 14.59 9.63 22.72
C ALA A 102 13.74 10.90 22.97
N ASP A 103 14.39 12.04 23.17
CA ASP A 103 13.83 13.28 23.67
C ASP A 103 12.81 13.90 22.70
N ARG A 104 12.84 13.50 21.42
CA ARG A 104 11.89 13.98 20.41
C ARG A 104 11.71 12.98 19.27
N ILE A 105 10.58 12.29 19.28
CA ILE A 105 10.10 11.46 18.16
C ILE A 105 9.15 12.32 17.32
N THR A 106 9.42 12.45 16.03
CA THR A 106 8.51 13.13 15.10
C THR A 106 8.03 12.17 14.04
N THR A 107 6.71 11.99 13.98
CA THR A 107 6.03 11.22 12.95
C THR A 107 5.33 12.16 11.96
N ARG A 108 5.44 11.87 10.67
CA ARG A 108 4.64 12.49 9.60
C ARG A 108 4.04 11.40 8.72
N THR A 109 2.78 11.61 8.37
CA THR A 109 2.02 10.69 7.53
C THR A 109 2.36 10.84 6.04
N PHE A 110 2.74 12.05 5.58
CA PHE A 110 3.18 12.27 4.21
C PHE A 110 4.18 13.44 4.07
N PRO A 111 5.37 13.25 3.45
CA PRO A 111 5.98 11.95 3.17
C PRO A 111 6.08 11.10 4.45
N LEU A 112 6.02 9.77 4.31
CA LEU A 112 6.05 8.87 5.47
C LEU A 112 7.41 9.03 6.13
N SER A 113 7.43 9.53 7.36
CA SER A 113 8.67 9.71 8.11
C SER A 113 8.43 9.45 9.59
N MET A 114 9.30 8.66 10.18
CA MET A 114 9.42 8.48 11.63
C MET A 114 10.87 8.79 11.98
N ARG A 115 11.09 9.82 12.80
CA ARG A 115 12.44 10.28 13.14
C ARG A 115 12.71 10.20 14.63
N CYS A 116 13.87 9.65 14.98
CA CYS A 116 14.50 9.76 16.29
C CYS A 116 15.49 10.94 16.25
N GLY A 117 15.05 12.11 16.70
CA GLY A 117 15.89 13.32 16.67
C GLY A 117 16.07 13.91 15.25
N PRO A 118 17.06 14.81 15.07
CA PRO A 118 17.26 15.54 13.81
C PRO A 118 17.81 14.66 12.67
N ASP A 119 18.60 13.63 12.98
CA ASP A 119 19.36 12.85 11.98
C ASP A 119 18.93 11.38 11.84
N GLY A 120 18.13 10.85 12.76
CA GLY A 120 17.73 9.44 12.75
C GLY A 120 16.41 9.21 12.01
N GLU A 121 16.43 8.82 10.73
CA GLU A 121 15.22 8.42 10.00
C GLU A 121 15.06 6.90 10.00
N LEU A 122 13.94 6.42 10.55
CA LEU A 122 13.68 4.99 10.73
C LEU A 122 13.08 4.38 9.47
N VAL A 123 12.33 5.20 8.72
CA VAL A 123 11.71 4.79 7.47
C VAL A 123 12.81 4.62 6.42
N PRO A 124 12.95 3.43 5.81
CA PRO A 124 13.95 3.23 4.77
C PRO A 124 13.75 4.19 3.58
N SER A 125 14.85 4.68 3.02
CA SER A 125 14.83 5.69 1.93
C SER A 125 14.06 5.26 0.68
N TRP A 126 13.86 3.95 0.47
CA TRP A 126 13.10 3.41 -0.66
C TRP A 126 11.57 3.43 -0.46
N VAL A 127 11.07 3.56 0.78
CA VAL A 127 9.64 3.49 1.11
C VAL A 127 8.87 4.61 0.39
N ASN A 128 9.31 5.86 0.54
CA ASN A 128 8.64 7.01 -0.07
C ASN A 128 8.62 6.95 -1.61
N PRO A 129 9.74 6.65 -2.30
CA PRO A 129 9.73 6.40 -3.75
C PRO A 129 8.77 5.28 -4.18
N VAL A 130 8.76 4.13 -3.48
CA VAL A 130 7.87 3.01 -3.83
C VAL A 130 6.41 3.33 -3.58
N LEU A 131 6.10 4.04 -2.49
CA LEU A 131 4.74 4.52 -2.20
C LEU A 131 4.22 5.43 -3.32
N VAL A 132 5.00 6.43 -3.72
CA VAL A 132 4.62 7.36 -4.79
C VAL A 132 4.53 6.64 -6.14
N ALA A 133 5.49 5.78 -6.48
CA ALA A 133 5.47 5.01 -7.72
C ALA A 133 4.28 4.03 -7.79
N GLY A 134 3.97 3.36 -6.68
CA GLY A 134 2.84 2.44 -6.58
C GLY A 134 1.50 3.15 -6.76
N LEU A 135 1.30 4.28 -6.06
CA LEU A 135 0.06 5.08 -6.16
C LEU A 135 -0.11 5.69 -7.55
N THR A 136 0.97 6.22 -8.13
CA THR A 136 0.91 6.78 -9.50
C THR A 136 0.59 5.71 -10.53
N LEU A 137 1.21 4.53 -10.44
CA LEU A 137 0.89 3.38 -11.30
C LEU A 137 -0.56 2.95 -11.12
N ALA A 138 -1.04 2.88 -9.87
CA ALA A 138 -2.42 2.51 -9.56
C ALA A 138 -3.42 3.44 -10.24
N LEU A 139 -3.25 4.75 -10.04
CA LEU A 139 -4.11 5.78 -10.62
C LEU A 139 -4.04 5.79 -12.14
N ALA A 140 -2.84 5.70 -12.72
CA ALA A 140 -2.67 5.69 -14.18
C ALA A 140 -3.33 4.47 -14.82
N ALA A 141 -3.18 3.30 -14.22
CA ALA A 141 -3.76 2.06 -14.75
C ALA A 141 -5.30 2.03 -14.58
N LEU A 142 -5.80 2.52 -13.43
CA LEU A 142 -7.25 2.61 -13.18
C LEU A 142 -7.93 3.60 -14.11
N THR A 143 -7.35 4.79 -14.31
CA THR A 143 -7.87 5.80 -15.24
C THR A 143 -7.86 5.28 -16.68
N ALA A 144 -6.79 4.60 -17.10
CA ALA A 144 -6.73 3.96 -18.40
C ALA A 144 -7.81 2.88 -18.57
N ALA A 145 -8.03 2.03 -17.56
CA ALA A 145 -9.07 1.00 -17.57
C ALA A 145 -10.49 1.60 -17.66
N ALA A 146 -10.74 2.69 -16.92
CA ALA A 146 -12.00 3.40 -16.97
C ALA A 146 -12.26 3.99 -18.37
N LEU A 147 -11.25 4.59 -18.98
CA LEU A 147 -11.33 5.15 -20.33
C LEU A 147 -11.56 4.09 -21.40
N THR A 148 -10.88 2.93 -21.32
CA THR A 148 -11.09 1.83 -22.27
C THR A 148 -12.48 1.24 -22.15
N ALA A 149 -12.96 1.01 -20.91
CA ALA A 149 -14.31 0.53 -20.65
C ALA A 149 -15.37 1.53 -21.15
N TYR A 150 -15.16 2.82 -20.89
CA TYR A 150 -16.06 3.89 -21.34
C TYR A 150 -16.17 3.96 -22.87
N ARG A 151 -15.03 3.91 -23.57
CA ARG A 151 -15.00 3.89 -25.05
C ARG A 151 -15.65 2.64 -25.62
N ALA A 152 -15.45 1.48 -25.00
CA ALA A 152 -16.10 0.24 -25.42
C ALA A 152 -17.62 0.34 -25.30
N ARG A 153 -18.12 0.87 -24.17
CA ARG A 153 -19.55 1.12 -23.99
C ARG A 153 -20.10 2.10 -25.02
N ARG A 154 -19.46 3.25 -25.27
CA ARG A 154 -19.99 4.20 -26.29
C ARG A 154 -20.16 3.57 -27.67
N ARG A 155 -19.30 2.63 -28.06
CA ARG A 155 -19.39 1.96 -29.37
C ARG A 155 -20.60 1.03 -29.48
N THR A 156 -21.00 0.35 -28.40
CA THR A 156 -22.14 -0.58 -28.42
C THR A 156 -23.49 0.14 -28.41
N TRP A 157 -23.54 1.42 -28.06
CA TRP A 157 -24.78 2.23 -28.06
C TRP A 157 -24.98 2.96 -29.40
N ALA A 158 -23.97 2.99 -30.26
CA ALA A 158 -24.01 3.65 -31.57
C ALA A 158 -24.28 2.66 -32.72
N SER A 159 -24.43 1.37 -32.42
CA SER A 159 -24.77 0.28 -33.34
C SER A 159 -26.18 -0.22 -33.07
#